data_AF-A0A656JJT6-F1
#
_entry.id   AF-A0A656JJT6-F1
#
_cell.length_a   1.000
_cell.length_b   1.000
_cell.length_c   1.000
_cell.angle_alpha   90.00
_cell.angle_beta   90.00
_cell.angle_gamma   90.00
#
_symmetry.space_group_name_H-M   'P 1'
#
loop_
_entity.id
_entity.type
_entity.pdbx_description
1 polymer ?
#
loop_
_entity_poly.entity_id
_entity_poly.type
_entity_poly.pdbx_seq_one_letter_code
_entity_poly.pdbx_strand_id
1 'polypeptide(L)'
;KTKEIETKELVSKKVPGLKIHVCSLVAFDSPAGEPWMPVYIHSKLMIVDDVYTTHGSELRRRLWDLHTKGQGVQDDPEEAFKAWENIIRQNNESRNNKLKPDAPLVEFHYTETSLTDFD
;
A
#
# COMPACT_ATOMS: atom_id res chain seq x y z
N LYS A 1 21.07 9.69 -23.52
CA LYS A 1 21.73 9.58 -22.19
C LYS A 1 20.66 9.77 -21.13
N THR A 2 19.97 8.69 -20.78
CA THR A 2 18.98 8.70 -19.70
C THR A 2 19.78 8.70 -18.41
N LYS A 3 19.55 9.71 -17.56
CA LYS A 3 20.22 9.83 -16.26
C LYS A 3 19.61 8.75 -15.36
N GLU A 4 20.45 7.87 -14.82
CA GLU A 4 20.09 6.96 -13.73
C GLU A 4 19.50 7.79 -12.58
N ILE A 5 18.30 7.44 -12.12
CA ILE A 5 17.69 8.07 -10.96
C ILE A 5 17.79 7.04 -9.83
N GLU A 6 18.72 7.29 -8.92
CA GLU A 6 18.98 6.50 -7.72
C GLU A 6 17.68 6.12 -7.00
N THR A 7 17.64 4.89 -6.49
CA THR A 7 16.62 4.32 -5.62
C THR A 7 16.41 5.24 -4.41
N LYS A 8 15.45 6.17 -4.52
CA LYS A 8 15.11 7.10 -3.45
C LYS A 8 13.98 6.50 -2.64
N GLU A 9 14.30 6.06 -1.43
CA GLU A 9 13.30 5.96 -0.36
C GLU A 9 12.65 7.33 -0.23
N LEU A 10 11.36 7.42 -0.56
CA LEU A 10 10.61 8.67 -0.48
C LEU A 10 10.37 8.96 1.01
N VAL A 11 11.28 9.72 1.63
CA VAL A 11 11.11 10.15 3.02
C VAL A 11 9.86 11.04 3.12
N SER A 12 8.87 10.59 3.88
CA SER A 12 7.61 11.33 4.06
C SER A 12 7.90 12.71 4.65
N LYS A 13 7.56 13.78 3.92
CA LYS A 13 7.64 15.14 4.47
C LYS A 13 6.44 15.39 5.37
N LYS A 14 6.67 15.67 6.65
CA LYS A 14 5.60 16.05 7.58
C LYS A 14 5.01 17.40 7.17
N VAL A 15 3.73 17.42 6.84
CA VAL A 15 2.96 18.65 6.57
C VAL A 15 2.02 18.88 7.76
N PRO A 16 2.11 20.03 8.45
CA PRO A 16 1.22 20.32 9.58
C PRO A 16 -0.25 20.22 9.17
N GLY A 17 -1.05 19.46 9.94
CA GLY A 17 -2.47 19.25 9.66
C GLY A 17 -2.80 18.21 8.60
N LEU A 18 -1.81 17.56 7.97
CA LEU A 18 -2.02 16.56 6.93
C LEU A 18 -1.21 15.28 7.22
N LYS A 19 -1.93 14.19 7.50
CA LYS A 19 -1.36 12.84 7.63
C LYS A 19 -1.51 12.11 6.30
N ILE A 20 -0.42 11.55 5.77
CA ILE A 20 -0.40 10.89 4.45
C ILE A 20 0.30 9.53 4.58
N HIS A 21 -0.31 8.50 4.02
CA HIS A 21 0.36 7.25 3.67
C HIS A 21 0.39 7.09 2.15
N VAL A 22 1.55 6.80 1.59
CA VAL A 22 1.71 6.43 0.18
C VAL A 22 2.14 4.97 0.16
N CYS A 23 1.33 4.12 -0.45
CA CYS A 23 1.48 2.66 -0.39
C CYS A 23 1.35 2.03 -1.77
N SER A 24 1.94 0.84 -1.92
CA SER A 24 1.73 -0.05 -3.05
C SER A 24 1.02 -1.32 -2.60
N LEU A 25 0.50 -2.10 -3.55
CA LEU A 25 -0.08 -3.41 -3.28
C LEU A 25 0.81 -4.52 -3.85
N VAL A 26 0.99 -5.59 -3.08
CA VAL A 26 1.71 -6.81 -3.48
C VAL A 26 0.82 -8.04 -3.33
N ALA A 27 1.14 -9.09 -4.07
CA ALA A 27 0.45 -10.37 -3.98
C ALA A 27 0.76 -11.05 -2.64
N PHE A 28 -0.29 -11.39 -1.89
CA PHE A 28 -0.18 -11.99 -0.55
C PHE A 28 0.47 -13.38 -0.57
N ASP A 29 0.32 -14.10 -1.67
CA ASP A 29 0.87 -15.44 -1.92
C ASP A 29 2.30 -15.43 -2.47
N SER A 30 2.97 -14.26 -2.50
CA SER A 30 4.38 -14.17 -2.88
C SER A 30 5.23 -15.11 -2.01
N PRO A 31 6.00 -16.04 -2.61
CA PRO A 31 6.78 -17.02 -1.85
C PRO A 31 7.91 -16.35 -1.06
N ALA A 32 8.22 -16.91 0.12
CA ALA A 32 9.33 -16.44 0.94
C ALA A 32 10.67 -16.65 0.21
N GLY A 33 11.60 -15.70 0.35
CA GLY A 33 12.90 -15.72 -0.32
C GLY A 33 12.94 -15.08 -1.70
N GLU A 34 11.80 -14.92 -2.38
CA GLU A 34 11.68 -14.27 -3.68
C GLU A 34 11.21 -12.80 -3.56
N PRO A 35 11.45 -11.94 -4.57
CA PRO A 35 10.86 -10.61 -4.62
C PRO A 35 9.33 -10.68 -4.60
N TRP A 36 8.69 -9.84 -3.79
CA TRP A 36 7.23 -9.75 -3.76
C TRP A 36 6.68 -9.27 -5.11
N MET A 37 5.62 -9.91 -5.58
CA MET A 37 5.02 -9.59 -6.87
C MET A 37 4.10 -8.36 -6.74
N PRO A 38 4.34 -7.27 -7.50
CA PRO A 38 3.48 -6.10 -7.45
C PRO A 38 2.11 -6.38 -8.10
N VAL A 39 1.05 -5.81 -7.53
CA VAL A 39 -0.30 -5.86 -8.11
C VAL A 39 -0.54 -4.62 -8.95
N TYR A 40 -0.95 -4.81 -10.20
CA TYR A 40 -1.27 -3.69 -11.09
C TYR A 40 -2.59 -3.01 -10.68
N ILE A 41 -2.52 -1.73 -10.34
CA ILE A 41 -3.68 -0.93 -9.92
C ILE A 41 -4.19 -0.13 -11.13
N HIS A 42 -5.24 -0.63 -11.79
CA HIS A 42 -5.89 0.08 -12.90
C HIS A 42 -7.06 0.99 -12.44
N SER A 43 -7.30 1.07 -11.14
CA SER A 43 -8.44 1.83 -10.60
C SER A 43 -8.18 3.33 -10.58
N LYS A 44 -9.12 4.13 -11.09
CA LYS A 44 -9.15 5.59 -10.93
C LYS A 44 -10.27 5.96 -9.95
N LEU A 45 -10.03 5.73 -8.67
CA LEU A 45 -11.00 5.92 -7.58
C LEU A 45 -10.48 6.95 -6.57
N MET A 46 -11.37 7.83 -6.10
CA MET A 46 -11.11 8.76 -4.99
C MET A 46 -12.29 8.68 -4.01
N ILE A 47 -12.00 8.53 -2.71
CA ILE A 47 -12.99 8.50 -1.63
C ILE A 47 -12.71 9.69 -0.72
N VAL A 48 -13.71 10.52 -0.47
CA VAL A 48 -13.62 11.70 0.41
C VAL A 48 -14.79 11.68 1.38
N ASP A 49 -14.46 11.81 2.67
CA ASP A 49 -15.37 12.04 3.80
C ASP A 49 -16.54 11.07 4.02
N ASP A 50 -16.67 9.92 3.35
CA ASP A 50 -17.70 8.87 3.58
C ASP A 50 -19.19 9.31 3.69
N VAL A 51 -19.48 10.61 3.57
CA VAL A 51 -20.74 11.26 3.94
C VAL A 51 -21.73 11.31 2.78
N TYR A 52 -21.27 11.13 1.53
CA TYR A 52 -22.13 11.29 0.34
C TYR A 52 -22.61 10.00 -0.31
N THR A 53 -22.27 8.82 0.20
CA THR A 53 -22.77 7.57 -0.37
C THR A 53 -23.01 6.53 0.71
N THR A 54 -24.29 6.26 1.01
CA THR A 54 -24.74 5.11 1.81
C THR A 54 -24.22 3.76 1.28
N HIS A 55 -23.79 3.70 0.02
CA HIS A 55 -23.15 2.54 -0.63
C HIS A 55 -21.61 2.67 -0.81
N GLY A 56 -21.03 3.83 -0.50
CA GLY A 56 -19.59 4.09 -0.65
C GLY A 56 -18.78 3.47 0.48
N SER A 57 -19.32 3.50 1.69
CA SER A 57 -18.72 2.87 2.88
C SER A 57 -18.60 1.35 2.72
N GLU A 58 -19.55 0.67 2.08
CA GLU A 58 -19.48 -0.78 1.84
C GLU A 58 -18.39 -1.16 0.83
N LEU A 59 -18.29 -0.42 -0.28
CA LEU A 59 -17.24 -0.63 -1.28
C LEU A 59 -15.86 -0.32 -0.71
N ARG A 60 -15.75 0.77 0.07
CA ARG A 60 -14.54 1.13 0.82
C ARG A 60 -14.13 0.01 1.77
N ARG A 61 -15.06 -0.45 2.62
CA ARG A 61 -14.80 -1.51 3.60
C ARG A 61 -14.37 -2.81 2.92
N ARG A 62 -15.02 -3.22 1.83
CA ARG A 62 -14.62 -4.40 1.06
C ARG A 62 -13.22 -4.27 0.45
N LEU A 63 -12.90 -3.10 -0.10
CA LEU A 63 -11.59 -2.84 -0.68
C LEU A 63 -10.50 -2.85 0.40
N TRP A 64 -10.76 -2.21 1.54
CA TRP A 64 -9.84 -2.19 2.67
C TRP A 64 -9.68 -3.58 3.28
N ASP A 65 -10.77 -4.33 3.45
CA ASP A 65 -10.74 -5.70 3.96
C ASP A 65 -9.79 -6.58 3.13
N LEU A 66 -9.91 -6.51 1.80
CA LEU A 66 -9.06 -7.26 0.88
C LEU A 66 -7.58 -6.87 0.99
N HIS A 67 -7.27 -5.57 1.07
CA HIS A 67 -5.89 -5.10 1.03
C HIS A 67 -5.19 -5.04 2.40
N THR A 68 -5.97 -5.08 3.48
CA THR A 68 -5.47 -5.00 4.87
C THR A 68 -5.78 -6.24 5.68
N LYS A 69 -6.28 -7.32 5.05
CA LYS A 69 -6.63 -8.58 5.73
C LYS A 69 -7.62 -8.33 6.89
N GLY A 70 -8.56 -7.43 6.67
CA GLY A 70 -9.57 -7.02 7.66
C GLY A 70 -9.09 -6.12 8.80
N GLN A 71 -7.80 -5.80 8.89
CA GLN A 71 -7.25 -5.03 10.02
C GLN A 71 -7.47 -3.52 9.90
N GLY A 72 -7.76 -3.00 8.71
CA GLY A 72 -7.88 -1.56 8.43
C GLY A 72 -9.28 -1.11 7.99
N VAL A 73 -10.34 -1.80 8.44
CA VAL A 73 -11.75 -1.61 7.98
C VAL A 73 -12.52 -0.63 8.88
N GLN A 74 -11.85 0.07 9.80
CA GLN A 74 -12.49 0.95 10.79
C GLN A 74 -13.14 2.17 10.11
N ASP A 75 -14.25 2.64 10.68
CA ASP A 75 -14.91 3.85 10.20
C ASP A 75 -14.21 5.13 10.66
N ASP A 76 -13.54 5.07 11.81
CA ASP A 76 -12.74 6.17 12.31
C ASP A 76 -11.43 6.28 11.50
N PRO A 77 -11.16 7.43 10.85
CA PRO A 77 -9.96 7.61 10.05
C PRO A 77 -8.66 7.52 10.85
N GLU A 78 -8.67 7.89 12.14
CA GLU A 78 -7.46 7.84 12.96
C GLU A 78 -7.10 6.39 13.33
N GLU A 79 -8.09 5.57 13.68
CA GLU A 79 -7.90 4.14 13.92
C GLU A 79 -7.46 3.41 12.65
N ALA A 80 -8.11 3.66 11.51
CA ALA A 80 -7.72 3.07 10.23
C ALA A 80 -6.28 3.46 9.86
N PHE A 81 -5.89 4.73 10.07
CA PHE A 81 -4.52 5.19 9.83
C PHE A 81 -3.49 4.45 10.68
N LYS A 82 -3.74 4.30 11.99
CA LYS A 82 -2.86 3.54 12.91
C LYS A 82 -2.79 2.07 12.53
N ALA A 83 -3.90 1.47 12.11
CA ALA A 83 -3.92 0.09 11.65
C ALA A 83 -3.05 -0.10 10.41
N TRP A 84 -3.17 0.80 9.43
CA TRP A 84 -2.37 0.74 8.20
C TRP A 84 -0.88 0.98 8.49
N GLU A 85 -0.55 1.93 9.37
CA GLU A 85 0.83 2.15 9.83
C GLU A 85 1.44 0.87 10.42
N ASN A 86 0.68 0.14 11.23
CA ASN A 86 1.12 -1.13 11.80
C ASN A 86 1.34 -2.22 10.74
N ILE A 87 0.43 -2.36 9.77
CA ILE A 87 0.56 -3.32 8.66
C ILE A 87 1.83 -3.02 7.85
N ILE A 88 2.03 -1.75 7.49
CA ILE A 88 3.20 -1.31 6.72
C ILE A 88 4.49 -1.64 7.49
N ARG A 89 4.54 -1.35 8.79
CA ARG A 89 5.69 -1.67 9.64
C ARG A 89 5.98 -3.18 9.68
N GLN A 90 4.95 -4.00 9.91
CA GLN A 90 5.10 -5.46 9.95
C GLN A 90 5.54 -6.03 8.60
N ASN A 91 5.03 -5.48 7.51
CA ASN A 91 5.45 -5.85 6.16
C ASN A 91 6.91 -5.46 5.89
N ASN A 92 7.35 -4.28 6.30
CA ASN A 92 8.76 -3.90 6.19
C ASN A 92 9.68 -4.83 6.97
N GLU A 93 9.30 -5.22 8.19
CA GLU A 93 10.01 -6.24 8.97
C GLU A 93 10.03 -7.60 8.24
N SER A 94 8.91 -8.02 7.67
CA SER A 94 8.79 -9.27 6.91
C SER A 94 9.69 -9.25 5.66
N ARG A 95 9.72 -8.13 4.93
CA ARG A 95 10.57 -7.92 3.76
C ARG A 95 12.05 -8.02 4.12
N ASN A 96 12.48 -7.38 5.22
CA ASN A 96 13.86 -7.45 5.71
C ASN A 96 14.27 -8.87 6.10
N ASN A 97 13.32 -9.66 6.61
CA ASN A 97 13.51 -11.07 6.95
C ASN A 97 13.28 -12.03 5.77
N LYS A 98 13.03 -11.52 4.55
CA LYS A 98 12.70 -12.30 3.34
C LYS A 98 11.50 -13.24 3.51
N LEU A 99 10.57 -12.86 4.37
CA LEU A 99 9.30 -13.55 4.58
C LEU A 99 8.25 -13.04 3.60
N LYS A 100 7.15 -13.79 3.48
CA LYS A 100 5.96 -13.36 2.74
C LYS A 100 5.31 -12.13 3.42
N PRO A 101 4.59 -11.28 2.68
CA PRO A 101 3.88 -10.16 3.29
C PRO A 101 2.77 -10.66 4.23
N ASP A 102 2.53 -9.96 5.34
CA ASP A 102 1.40 -10.27 6.24
C ASP A 102 0.06 -9.81 5.66
N ALA A 103 0.06 -8.71 4.90
CA ALA A 103 -1.07 -8.20 4.13
C ALA A 103 -0.61 -7.59 2.79
N PRO A 104 -1.49 -7.45 1.79
CA PRO A 104 -1.15 -6.83 0.50
C PRO A 104 -0.61 -5.40 0.56
N LEU A 105 -1.01 -4.60 1.57
CA LEU A 105 -0.63 -3.19 1.70
C LEU A 105 0.82 -3.02 2.17
N VAL A 106 1.68 -2.45 1.34
CA VAL A 106 3.11 -2.24 1.67
C VAL A 106 3.52 -0.78 1.50
N GLU A 107 4.60 -0.38 2.16
CA GLU A 107 5.20 0.93 1.92
C GLU A 107 5.53 1.10 0.44
N PHE A 108 5.21 2.27 -0.12
CA PHE A 108 5.51 2.55 -1.52
C PHE A 108 7.03 2.54 -1.74
N HIS A 109 7.50 1.56 -2.50
CA HIS A 109 8.90 1.43 -2.87
C HIS A 109 9.04 1.57 -4.38
N TYR A 110 9.79 2.59 -4.83
CA TYR A 110 10.14 2.75 -6.24
C TYR A 110 11.45 1.99 -6.51
N THR A 111 11.35 0.73 -6.95
CA THR A 111 12.44 0.11 -7.72
C THR A 111 12.23 0.45 -9.19
N GLU A 112 13.29 0.84 -9.90
CA GLU A 112 13.22 0.94 -11.36
C GLU A 112 12.64 -0.36 -11.92
N THR A 113 11.47 -0.27 -12.52
CA THR A 113 10.96 -1.30 -13.40
C THR A 113 11.90 -1.35 -14.58
N SER A 114 12.79 -2.34 -14.65
CA SER A 114 13.10 -2.96 -15.94
C SER A 114 11.83 -3.70 -16.40
N LEU A 115 10.78 -2.95 -16.69
CA LEU A 115 9.78 -3.40 -17.63
C LEU A 115 10.54 -3.42 -18.96
N THR A 116 11.25 -4.51 -19.22
CA THR A 116 11.45 -4.91 -20.61
C THR A 116 10.05 -5.05 -21.15
N ASP A 117 9.65 -4.12 -22.02
CA ASP A 117 8.43 -4.24 -22.81
C ASP A 117 8.31 -5.69 -23.26
N PHE A 118 7.26 -6.37 -22.79
CA PHE A 118 6.72 -7.49 -23.53
C PHE A 118 5.80 -6.89 -24.57
N ASP A 119 6.39 -6.26 -25.58
CA ASP A 119 5.83 -5.96 -26.90
C ASP A 119 6.98 -5.75 -27.92
#